data_AF-A0A377DXV4-F1
#
_entry.id   AF-A0A377DXV4-F1
#
_cell.length_a   1.000
_cell.length_b   1.000
_cell.length_c   1.000
_cell.angle_alpha   90.00
_cell.angle_beta   90.00
_cell.angle_gamma   90.00
#
_symmetry.space_group_name_H-M   'P 1'
#
loop_
_entity.id
_entity.type
_entity.pdbx_description
1 polymer ?
#
loop_
_entity_poly.entity_id
_entity_poly.type
_entity_poly.pdbx_seq_one_letter_code
_entity_poly.pdbx_strand_id
1 'polypeptide(L)'
;MRTLRGISAKFFAALARANINIVAIAQGSSERSISVVVNNDDATTGVRVTHQMLFNTDQVIEVFVIGVGGVGGALLEQLKRQQSWLKNKHIDLRVCGVATRRHCSPMCMA
;
A
#
# COMPACT_ATOMS: atom_id res chain seq x y z
N MET A 1 -14.20 -0.36 -18.59
CA MET A 1 -12.96 0.16 -19.23
C MET A 1 -13.22 1.02 -20.46
N ARG A 2 -14.36 0.86 -21.14
CA ARG A 2 -14.72 1.63 -22.35
C ARG A 2 -14.58 3.17 -22.29
N THR A 3 -14.82 3.79 -21.13
CA THR A 3 -14.80 5.26 -20.96
C THR A 3 -13.54 5.79 -20.29
N LEU A 4 -12.82 4.96 -19.54
CA LEU A 4 -11.60 5.31 -18.79
C LEU A 4 -10.45 4.45 -19.31
N ARG A 5 -9.65 5.01 -20.22
CA ARG A 5 -8.47 4.35 -20.78
C ARG A 5 -7.42 4.13 -19.68
N GLY A 6 -6.73 2.99 -19.73
CA GLY A 6 -5.64 2.66 -18.81
C GLY A 6 -6.03 1.96 -17.51
N ILE A 7 -7.33 1.76 -17.24
CA ILE A 7 -7.77 0.98 -16.05
C ILE A 7 -7.27 -0.46 -16.09
N SER A 8 -7.28 -1.12 -17.26
CA SER A 8 -6.78 -2.50 -17.40
C SER A 8 -5.29 -2.57 -17.15
N ALA A 9 -4.52 -1.62 -17.69
CA ALA A 9 -3.08 -1.54 -17.48
C ALA A 9 -2.74 -1.32 -16.00
N LYS A 10 -3.46 -0.43 -15.31
CA LYS A 10 -3.31 -0.23 -13.85
C LYS A 10 -3.65 -1.49 -13.06
N PHE A 11 -4.71 -2.21 -13.43
CA PHE A 11 -5.10 -3.46 -12.81
C PHE A 11 -4.01 -4.53 -12.93
N PHE A 12 -3.47 -4.77 -14.14
CA PHE A 12 -2.38 -5.73 -14.33
C PHE A 12 -1.09 -5.29 -13.64
N ALA A 13 -0.78 -3.99 -13.67
CA ALA A 13 0.37 -3.45 -12.94
C ALA A 13 0.26 -3.65 -11.42
N ALA A 14 -0.95 -3.56 -10.86
CA ALA A 14 -1.19 -3.80 -9.44
C ALA A 14 -0.86 -5.25 -9.06
N LEU A 15 -1.34 -6.23 -9.85
CA LEU A 15 -1.05 -7.65 -9.63
C LEU A 15 0.45 -7.96 -9.81
N ALA A 16 1.07 -7.38 -10.84
CA ALA A 16 2.51 -7.56 -11.09
C ALA A 16 3.37 -6.99 -9.95
N ARG A 17 3.01 -5.84 -9.37
CA ARG A 17 3.70 -5.26 -8.21
C ARG A 17 3.60 -6.12 -6.95
N ALA A 18 2.53 -6.89 -6.82
CA ALA A 18 2.35 -7.85 -5.74
C ALA A 18 3.03 -9.21 -6.01
N ASN A 19 3.74 -9.34 -7.14
CA ASN A 19 4.35 -10.59 -7.60
C ASN A 19 3.35 -11.75 -7.76
N ILE A 20 2.11 -11.43 -8.15
CA ILE A 20 1.04 -12.41 -8.35
C ILE A 20 1.02 -12.86 -9.81
N ASN A 21 1.10 -14.16 -10.03
CA ASN A 21 1.02 -14.75 -11.36
C ASN A 21 -0.43 -14.86 -11.85
N ILE A 22 -0.68 -14.52 -13.11
CA ILE A 22 -2.00 -14.60 -13.74
C ILE A 22 -2.05 -15.87 -14.59
N VAL A 23 -2.94 -16.78 -14.25
CA VAL A 23 -3.13 -18.06 -14.94
C VAL A 23 -4.00 -17.91 -16.19
N ALA A 24 -5.03 -17.08 -16.09
CA ALA A 24 -5.92 -16.80 -17.21
C ALA A 24 -6.52 -15.40 -17.12
N ILE A 25 -6.87 -14.84 -18.27
CA ILE A 25 -7.51 -13.53 -18.41
C ILE A 25 -8.78 -13.71 -19.24
N ALA A 26 -9.90 -13.21 -18.74
CA ALA A 26 -11.15 -13.14 -19.47
C ALA A 26 -11.67 -11.70 -19.46
N GLN A 27 -11.98 -11.15 -20.63
CA GLN A 27 -12.56 -9.82 -20.74
C GLN A 27 -13.97 -9.94 -21.35
N GLY A 28 -14.96 -9.35 -20.69
CA GLY A 28 -16.32 -9.34 -21.19
C GLY A 28 -16.43 -8.53 -22.48
N SER A 29 -17.31 -8.96 -23.40
CA SER A 29 -17.52 -8.31 -24.71
C SER A 29 -17.95 -6.84 -24.64
N SER A 30 -18.56 -6.43 -23.52
CA SER A 30 -18.92 -5.03 -23.26
C SER A 30 -17.71 -4.15 -22.87
N GLU A 31 -16.53 -4.72 -22.68
CA GLU A 31 -15.30 -4.05 -22.18
C GLU A 31 -15.54 -3.31 -20.86
N ARG A 32 -16.53 -3.79 -20.10
CA ARG A 32 -16.93 -3.27 -18.79
C ARG A 32 -16.37 -4.10 -17.65
N SER A 33 -16.00 -5.36 -17.92
CA SER A 33 -15.42 -6.28 -16.95
C SER A 33 -14.16 -6.94 -17.50
N ILE A 34 -13.16 -7.10 -16.63
CA ILE A 34 -12.03 -8.00 -16.79
C ILE A 34 -12.02 -8.90 -15.56
N SER A 35 -11.83 -10.19 -15.80
CA SER A 35 -11.67 -11.22 -14.78
C SER A 35 -10.30 -11.88 -15.00
N VAL A 36 -9.64 -12.23 -13.89
CA VAL A 36 -8.38 -12.96 -13.93
C VAL A 36 -8.43 -14.16 -12.99
N VAL A 37 -7.73 -15.21 -13.36
CA VAL A 37 -7.54 -16.40 -12.52
C VAL A 37 -6.15 -16.32 -11.91
N VAL A 38 -6.08 -16.42 -10.59
CA VAL A 38 -4.85 -16.40 -9.79
C VAL A 38 -4.87 -17.59 -8.83
N ASN A 39 -3.75 -17.90 -8.19
CA ASN A 39 -3.73 -18.88 -7.12
C ASN A 39 -4.60 -18.40 -5.94
N ASN A 40 -5.26 -19.33 -5.25
CA ASN A 40 -6.15 -19.02 -4.14
C ASN A 40 -5.40 -18.30 -3.00
N ASP A 41 -4.14 -18.68 -2.75
CA ASP A 41 -3.29 -18.05 -1.73
C ASP A 41 -3.03 -16.56 -2.01
N ASP A 42 -3.06 -16.17 -3.30
CA ASP A 42 -2.82 -14.79 -3.74
C ASP A 42 -4.11 -13.97 -3.85
N ALA A 43 -5.28 -14.60 -3.80
CA ALA A 43 -6.56 -13.95 -4.11
C ALA A 43 -6.85 -12.75 -3.19
N THR A 44 -6.67 -12.93 -1.88
CA THR A 44 -6.90 -11.86 -0.89
C THR A 44 -5.93 -10.69 -1.09
N THR A 45 -4.65 -10.99 -1.34
CA THR A 45 -3.62 -9.97 -1.59
C THR A 45 -3.88 -9.25 -2.91
N GLY A 46 -4.27 -9.98 -3.95
CA GLY A 46 -4.61 -9.43 -5.27
C GLY A 46 -5.77 -8.43 -5.21
N VAL A 47 -6.84 -8.76 -4.47
CA VAL A 47 -7.96 -7.84 -4.24
C VAL A 47 -7.49 -6.57 -3.53
N ARG A 48 -6.72 -6.72 -2.46
CA ARG A 48 -6.22 -5.58 -1.66
C ARG A 48 -5.36 -4.62 -2.50
N VAL A 49 -4.36 -5.15 -3.21
CA VAL A 49 -3.43 -4.32 -4.01
C VAL A 49 -4.14 -3.68 -5.20
N THR A 50 -5.04 -4.42 -5.84
CA THR A 50 -5.88 -3.87 -6.92
C THR A 50 -6.74 -2.71 -6.43
N HIS A 51 -7.39 -2.88 -5.27
CA HIS A 51 -8.23 -1.84 -4.68
C HIS A 51 -7.42 -0.58 -4.35
N GLN A 52 -6.27 -0.74 -3.68
CA GLN A 52 -5.36 0.37 -3.36
C GLN A 52 -4.93 1.14 -4.62
N MET A 53 -4.55 0.42 -5.68
CA MET A 53 -3.98 1.04 -6.88
C MET A 53 -5.02 1.64 -7.84
N LEU A 54 -6.24 1.09 -7.88
CA LEU A 54 -7.33 1.63 -8.73
C LEU A 54 -8.05 2.81 -8.08
N PHE A 55 -8.25 2.77 -6.76
CA PHE A 55 -9.00 3.79 -6.03
C PHE A 55 -8.13 4.86 -5.38
N ASN A 56 -6.84 4.90 -5.74
CA ASN A 56 -5.90 5.94 -5.34
C ASN A 56 -5.93 6.22 -3.83
N THR A 57 -6.09 5.15 -3.04
CA THR A 57 -6.01 5.22 -1.58
C THR A 57 -4.60 5.68 -1.24
N ASP A 58 -4.48 6.60 -0.28
CA ASP A 58 -3.18 7.10 0.18
C ASP A 58 -2.22 5.93 0.40
N GLN A 59 -0.99 6.07 -0.09
CA GLN A 59 0.04 5.05 0.09
C GLN A 59 0.35 4.94 1.57
N VAL A 60 -0.15 3.87 2.19
CA VAL A 60 0.12 3.60 3.60
C VAL A 60 1.53 3.03 3.74
N ILE A 61 2.41 3.75 4.44
CA ILE A 61 3.77 3.31 4.74
C ILE A 61 3.84 3.04 6.24
N GLU A 62 3.98 1.78 6.62
CA GLU A 62 4.14 1.38 8.02
C GLU A 62 5.63 1.38 8.40
N VAL A 63 5.97 2.17 9.42
CA VAL A 63 7.35 2.37 9.89
C VAL A 63 7.50 1.78 11.29
N PHE A 64 8.52 0.95 11.44
CA PHE A 64 8.99 0.46 12.73
C PHE A 64 10.35 1.07 13.04
N VAL A 65 10.46 1.77 14.17
CA VAL A 65 11.71 2.44 14.57
C VAL A 65 12.38 1.64 15.68
N ILE A 66 13.57 1.09 15.40
CA ILE A 66 14.37 0.33 16.37
C ILE A 66 15.56 1.18 16.79
N GLY A 67 15.74 1.36 18.10
CA GLY A 67 16.81 2.16 18.68
C GLY A 67 16.48 3.65 18.82
N VAL A 68 15.36 4.00 19.47
CA VAL A 68 15.06 5.40 19.78
C VAL A 68 15.98 5.96 20.89
N GLY A 69 17.19 6.35 20.49
CA GLY A 69 18.05 7.28 21.24
C GLY A 69 17.83 8.73 20.78
N GLY A 70 18.81 9.62 21.00
CA GLY A 70 18.72 11.02 20.57
C GLY A 70 18.37 11.21 19.08
N VAL A 71 19.00 10.41 18.20
CA VAL A 71 18.74 10.48 16.74
C VAL A 71 17.36 9.93 16.38
N GLY A 72 16.95 8.79 16.97
CA GLY A 72 15.64 8.20 16.69
C GLY A 72 14.48 9.07 17.19
N GLY A 73 14.67 9.76 18.33
CA GLY A 73 13.71 10.76 18.82
C GLY A 73 13.59 11.95 17.88
N ALA A 74 14.72 12.48 17.38
CA ALA A 74 14.72 13.56 16.40
C ALA A 74 14.04 13.16 15.08
N LEU A 75 14.23 11.91 14.62
CA LEU A 75 13.55 11.36 13.45
C LEU A 75 12.03 11.28 13.66
N LEU A 76 11.57 10.75 14.80
CA LEU A 76 10.13 10.70 15.10
C LEU A 76 9.49 12.09 15.12
N GLU A 77 10.22 13.07 15.65
CA GLU A 77 9.75 14.46 15.66
C GLU A 77 9.70 15.07 14.25
N GLN A 78 10.68 14.75 13.40
CA GLN A 78 10.66 15.13 11.98
C GLN A 78 9.48 14.49 11.24
N LEU A 79 9.26 13.19 11.44
CA LEU A 79 8.12 12.47 10.86
C LEU A 79 6.79 13.10 11.28
N LYS A 80 6.65 13.43 12.56
CA LYS A 80 5.46 14.12 13.09
C LYS A 80 5.25 15.48 12.44
N ARG A 81 6.30 16.30 12.28
CA ARG A 81 6.21 17.61 11.61
C ARG A 81 5.87 17.50 10.11
N GLN A 82 6.30 16.43 9.45
CA GLN A 82 6.10 16.22 8.02
C GLN A 82 4.78 15.53 7.66
N GLN A 83 3.99 15.07 8.64
CA GLN A 83 2.71 14.37 8.39
C GLN A 83 1.80 15.12 7.41
N SER A 84 1.60 16.42 7.60
CA SER A 84 0.75 17.21 6.70
C SER A 84 1.29 17.28 5.27
N TRP A 85 2.61 17.35 5.10
CA TRP A 85 3.25 17.35 3.80
C TRP A 85 3.14 15.99 3.11
N LEU A 86 3.26 14.90 3.86
CA LEU A 86 3.08 13.53 3.38
C LEU A 86 1.64 13.28 2.94
N LYS A 87 0.65 13.72 3.73
CA LYS A 87 -0.78 13.62 3.38
C LYS A 87 -1.10 14.39 2.08
N ASN A 88 -0.53 15.57 1.88
CA ASN A 88 -0.68 16.31 0.61
C ASN A 88 -0.08 15.57 -0.60
N LYS A 89 0.85 14.64 -0.37
CA LYS A 89 1.42 13.76 -1.40
C LYS A 89 0.69 12.42 -1.53
N HIS A 90 -0.45 12.26 -0.88
CA HIS A 90 -1.19 11.00 -0.80
C HIS A 90 -0.36 9.87 -0.18
N ILE A 91 0.41 10.19 0.87
CA ILE A 91 1.20 9.24 1.65
C ILE A 91 0.71 9.29 3.10
N ASP A 92 0.25 8.15 3.58
CA ASP A 92 -0.17 7.94 4.97
C ASP A 92 0.93 7.18 5.71
N LEU A 93 1.87 7.92 6.30
CA LEU A 93 3.00 7.33 7.01
C LEU A 93 2.60 7.04 8.46
N ARG A 94 2.54 5.77 8.82
CA ARG A 94 2.14 5.32 10.16
C ARG A 94 3.33 4.74 10.88
N VAL A 95 3.70 5.34 12.01
CA VAL A 95 4.62 4.67 12.93
C VAL A 95 3.79 3.64 13.67
N CYS A 96 4.14 2.36 13.57
CA CYS A 96 3.37 1.24 14.13
C CYS A 96 4.04 0.65 15.38
N GLY A 97 5.32 0.93 15.58
CA GLY A 97 6.06 0.42 16.74
C GLY A 97 7.39 1.10 16.93
N VAL A 98 7.77 1.25 18.20
CA VAL A 98 9.03 1.85 18.61
C VAL A 98 9.72 0.92 19.61
N ALA A 99 10.93 0.50 19.28
CA ALA A 99 11.73 -0.38 20.12
C ALA A 99 13.01 0.31 20.61
N THR A 100 13.36 0.09 21.87
CA THR A 100 14.65 0.43 22.48
C THR A 100 15.33 -0.84 22.98
N ARG A 101 16.62 -0.77 23.29
CA ARG A 101 17.40 -1.89 23.84
C ARG A 101 16.78 -2.56 25.07
N ARG A 102 15.86 -1.88 25.79
CA ARG A 102 15.23 -2.39 27.01
C ARG A 102 13.71 -2.53 26.94
N HIS A 103 13.04 -1.98 25.91
CA HIS A 103 11.59 -1.87 25.90
C HIS A 103 11.05 -1.69 24.48
N CYS A 104 10.04 -2.47 24.09
CA CYS A 104 9.29 -2.31 22.83
C CYS A 104 7.88 -1.84 23.17
N SER A 105 7.50 -0.66 22.68
CA SER A 105 6.14 -0.12 22.86
C SER A 105 5.40 -0.15 21.52
N PRO A 106 4.17 -0.70 21.48
CA PRO A 106 3.28 -0.46 20.35
C PRO A 106 2.93 1.03 20.36
N MET A 107 3.29 1.73 19.29
CA MET A 107 2.99 3.15 19.14
C MET A 107 2.36 3.28 17.77
N CYS A 108 1.02 3.28 17.71
CA CYS A 108 0.29 3.66 16.50
C CYS A 108 0.11 5.18 16.52
N MET A 109 0.99 5.90 15.84
CA MET A 109 0.70 7.29 15.47
C MET A 109 -0.04 7.26 14.12
N ALA A 110 -1.33 7.59 14.15
CA ALA A 110 -2.19 7.81 12.97
C ALA A 110 -2.22 9.29 12.56
#